data_AF-A0AAF0ZF10-F1
#
_entry.id   AF-A0AAF0ZF10-F1
#
_cell.length_a   1.000
_cell.length_b   1.000
_cell.length_c   1.000
_cell.angle_alpha   90.00
_cell.angle_beta   90.00
_cell.angle_gamma   90.00
#
_symmetry.space_group_name_H-M   'P 1'
#
loop_
_entity.id
_entity.type
_entity.pdbx_description
1 polymer ?
#
loop_
_entity_poly.entity_id
_entity_poly.type
_entity_poly.pdbx_seq_one_letter_code
_entity_poly.pdbx_strand_id
1 'polypeptide(L)' 'MSIVGAPKRIQEISAEGEEPPPEFFVKKDTIFAGNLGSVSSIQIPIIDLNLLSLNPNSEAYKDEISKLLDTLSSCGVFQV' A
#
# COMPACT_ATOMS: atom_id res chain seq x y z
N MET A 1 5.24 -23.98 -37.59
CA MET A 1 4.57 -22.76 -37.11
C MET A 1 4.42 -22.90 -35.60
N SER A 2 5.34 -22.36 -34.80
CA SER A 2 5.18 -22.41 -33.34
C SER A 2 4.16 -21.36 -32.95
N ILE A 3 3.05 -21.82 -32.37
CA ILE A 3 2.16 -20.94 -31.61
C ILE A 3 2.99 -20.38 -30.45
N VAL A 4 3.19 -19.07 -30.40
CA VAL A 4 3.72 -18.44 -29.19
C VAL A 4 2.63 -18.62 -28.16
N GLY A 5 2.84 -19.56 -27.22
CA GLY A 5 1.94 -19.76 -26.10
C GLY A 5 1.75 -18.45 -25.36
N ALA A 6 0.52 -18.18 -24.93
CA ALA A 6 0.24 -16.99 -24.13
C ALA A 6 1.18 -16.95 -22.92
N PRO A 7 1.71 -15.77 -22.54
CA PRO A 7 2.58 -15.66 -21.38
C PRO A 7 1.84 -16.18 -20.14
N LYS A 8 2.50 -17.07 -19.38
CA LYS A 8 1.97 -17.61 -18.13
C LYS A 8 1.63 -16.46 -17.17
N ARG A 9 0.54 -16.61 -16.43
CA ARG A 9 0.19 -15.64 -15.39
C ARG A 9 1.17 -15.76 -14.23
N ILE A 10 1.41 -14.65 -13.53
CA ILE A 10 2.26 -14.62 -12.33
C ILE A 10 1.82 -15.67 -11.29
N GLN A 11 0.51 -15.87 -11.14
CA GLN A 11 -0.06 -16.88 -10.25
C GLN A 11 0.34 -18.31 -10.65
N GLU A 12 0.42 -18.61 -11.94
CA GLU A 12 0.82 -19.92 -12.47
C GLU A 12 2.32 -20.15 -12.26
N ILE A 13 3.14 -19.15 -12.60
CA ILE A 13 4.61 -19.15 -12.38
C ILE A 13 4.93 -19.41 -10.90
N SER A 14 4.22 -18.71 -9.99
CA SER A 14 4.40 -18.90 -8.55
C SER A 14 3.92 -20.26 -8.05
N ALA A 15 2.82 -20.79 -8.59
CA ALA A 15 2.28 -22.09 -8.18
C ALA A 15 3.17 -23.26 -8.64
N GLU A 16 3.82 -23.10 -9.79
CA GLU A 16 4.76 -24.08 -10.35
C GLU A 16 6.17 -23.96 -9.74
N GLY A 17 6.42 -22.92 -8.93
CA GLY A 17 7.73 -22.66 -8.33
C GLY A 17 8.77 -22.22 -9.36
N GLU A 18 8.33 -21.72 -10.52
CA GLU A 18 9.21 -21.19 -11.56
C GLU A 18 9.77 -19.82 -11.14
N GLU A 19 11.02 -19.54 -11.50
CA GLU A 19 11.63 -18.23 -11.26
C GLU A 19 10.91 -17.17 -12.10
N PRO A 20 10.55 -16.00 -11.53
CA PRO A 20 9.90 -14.96 -12.31
C PRO A 20 10.82 -14.46 -13.44
N PRO A 21 10.26 -14.12 -14.61
CA PRO A 21 11.04 -13.57 -15.71
C PRO A 21 11.86 -12.32 -15.30
N PRO A 22 13.02 -12.06 -15.94
CA PRO A 22 13.91 -10.94 -15.58
C PRO A 22 13.26 -9.55 -15.61
N GLU A 23 12.16 -9.38 -16.35
CA GLU A 23 11.37 -8.15 -16.40
C GLU A 23 10.70 -7.79 -15.07
N PHE A 24 10.49 -8.77 -14.18
CA PHE A 24 9.98 -8.57 -12.83
C PHE A 24 11.08 -8.25 -11.80
N PHE A 25 12.35 -8.29 -12.20
CA PHE A 25 13.45 -8.03 -11.29
C PHE A 25 13.60 -6.53 -11.06
N VAL A 26 13.48 -6.13 -9.80
CA VAL A 26 13.65 -4.75 -9.38
C VAL A 26 15.10 -4.33 -9.59
N LYS A 27 15.31 -3.24 -10.34
CA LYS A 27 16.64 -2.68 -10.55
C LYS A 27 17.18 -2.13 -9.23
N LYS A 28 18.46 -2.39 -8.94
CA LYS A 28 19.13 -2.00 -7.68
C LYS A 28 19.05 -0.51 -7.36
N ASP A 29 18.92 0.34 -8.39
CA ASP A 29 18.88 1.80 -8.25
C ASP A 29 17.47 2.34 -7.97
N THR A 30 16.46 1.47 -7.88
CA THR A 30 15.10 1.89 -7.55
C THR A 30 14.90 1.92 -6.04
N ILE A 31 14.23 2.96 -5.57
CA ILE A 31 13.88 3.21 -4.15
C ILE A 31 13.10 2.02 -3.54
N PHE A 32 12.49 1.17 -4.38
CA PHE A 32 11.72 -0.01 -4.01
C PHE A 32 12.56 -1.28 -3.81
N ALA A 33 13.86 -1.25 -4.09
CA ALA A 33 14.74 -2.42 -4.04
C ALA A 33 15.10 -2.80 -2.59
N GLY A 34 14.10 -3.16 -1.78
CA GLY A 34 14.24 -4.04 -0.61
C GLY A 34 15.25 -3.63 0.47
N ASN A 35 15.87 -2.44 0.41
CA ASN A 35 16.67 -1.91 1.51
C ASN A 35 15.71 -1.31 2.55
N LEU A 36 14.84 -2.17 3.04
CA LEU A 36 13.87 -1.92 4.08
C LEU A 36 14.51 -1.97 5.48
N GLY A 37 15.85 -2.05 5.56
CA GLY A 37 16.57 -2.02 6.83
C GLY A 37 16.39 -0.73 7.62
N SER A 38 15.86 0.33 6.99
CA SER A 38 15.49 1.57 7.66
C SER A 38 14.22 2.22 7.11
N VAL A 39 13.26 1.46 6.59
CA VAL A 39 11.90 2.04 6.53
C VAL A 39 11.49 2.13 7.99
N SER A 40 11.74 3.31 8.56
CA SER A 40 11.16 3.76 9.82
C SER A 40 9.75 3.22 9.84
N SER A 41 9.34 2.57 10.93
CA SER A 41 8.01 1.98 11.06
C SER A 41 6.97 3.09 10.94
N ILE A 42 6.70 3.54 9.71
CA ILE A 42 5.74 4.57 9.35
C ILE A 42 4.41 3.90 9.59
N GLN A 43 3.88 4.10 10.78
CA GLN A 43 2.56 3.66 11.12
C GLN A 43 1.59 4.53 10.31
N ILE A 44 0.94 3.90 9.33
CA ILE A 44 -0.11 4.57 8.56
C ILE A 44 -1.24 4.91 9.53
N PRO A 45 -1.67 6.18 9.62
CA PRO A 45 -2.75 6.55 10.54
C PRO A 45 -4.07 5.86 10.20
N ILE A 46 -4.82 5.45 11.22
CA ILE A 46 -6.15 4.82 11.07
C ILE A 46 -7.21 5.88 11.36
N ILE A 47 -8.21 6.01 10.50
CA ILE A 47 -9.30 6.98 10.62
C ILE A 47 -10.62 6.25 10.85
N ASP A 48 -11.25 6.44 12.00
CA ASP A 48 -12.52 5.80 12.33
C ASP A 48 -13.70 6.52 11.66
N LEU A 49 -14.19 5.91 10.57
CA LEU A 49 -15.34 6.43 9.82
C LEU A 49 -16.63 6.49 10.66
N ASN A 50 -16.75 5.66 11.70
CA ASN A 50 -17.93 5.69 12.57
C ASN A 50 -17.98 6.98 13.39
N LEU A 51 -16.82 7.48 13.82
CA LEU A 51 -16.72 8.76 14.54
C LEU A 51 -17.01 9.95 13.63
N LEU A 52 -16.64 9.86 12.35
CA LEU A 52 -16.98 10.88 11.34
C LEU A 52 -18.48 10.91 11.01
N SER A 53 -19.21 9.84 11.29
CA SER A 53 -20.67 9.79 11.14
C SER A 53 -21.43 10.33 12.36
N LEU A 54 -20.76 10.71 13.44
CA LEU A 54 -21.39 11.29 14.63
C LEU A 54 -21.86 12.72 14.39
N ASN A 55 -22.53 13.29 15.40
CA ASN A 55 -22.89 14.71 15.39
C ASN A 55 -21.61 15.57 15.24
N PRO A 56 -21.58 16.53 14.30
CA PRO A 56 -20.42 17.41 14.09
C PRO A 56 -19.97 18.21 15.31
N ASN A 57 -20.86 18.38 16.30
CA ASN A 57 -20.55 19.06 17.55
C ASN A 57 -19.97 18.14 18.64
N SER A 58 -19.90 16.83 18.38
CA SER A 58 -19.27 15.87 19.28
C SER A 58 -17.76 16.07 19.27
N GLU A 59 -17.12 16.03 20.44
CA GLU A 59 -15.67 16.11 20.56
C GLU A 59 -14.99 14.95 19.79
N ALA A 60 -15.58 13.75 19.81
CA ALA A 60 -15.08 12.61 19.05
C ALA A 60 -15.09 12.83 17.52
N TYR A 61 -16.03 13.62 17.00
CA TYR A 61 -16.03 13.99 15.57
C TYR A 61 -14.90 14.97 15.26
N LYS A 62 -14.71 15.97 16.12
CA LYS A 62 -13.68 17.01 15.96
C LYS A 62 -12.26 16.43 16.06
N ASP A 63 -12.06 15.47 16.96
CA ASP A 63 -10.77 14.81 17.11
C ASP A 63 -10.45 13.97 15.86
N GLU A 64 -11.42 13.20 15.35
CA GLU A 64 -11.20 12.33 14.21
C GLU A 64 -11.06 13.10 12.89
N ILE A 65 -11.82 14.19 12.70
CA ILE A 65 -11.67 15.05 11.52
C ILE A 65 -10.33 15.79 11.53
N SER A 66 -9.84 16.21 12.70
CA SER A 66 -8.52 16.87 12.81
C SER A 66 -7.40 15.89 12.47
N LYS A 67 -7.48 14.65 12.98
CA LYS A 67 -6.56 13.57 12.65
C LYS A 67 -6.55 13.24 11.15
N LEU A 68 -7.72 13.27 10.50
CA LEU A 68 -7.81 13.09 9.04
C LEU A 68 -7.07 14.22 8.31
N LEU A 69 -7.30 15.48 8.69
CA LEU A 69 -6.64 16.63 8.06
C LEU A 69 -5.12 16.62 8.25
N ASP A 70 -4.65 16.27 9.44
CA ASP A 70 -3.22 16.12 9.75
C ASP A 70 -2.59 15.01 8.92
N THR A 71 -3.29 13.87 8.77
CA THR A 71 -2.82 12.74 7.97
C THR A 71 -2.73 13.09 6.49
N LEU A 72 -3.74 13.78 5.96
CA LEU A 72 -3.75 14.25 4.58
C LEU A 72 -2.63 15.27 4.31
N SER A 73 -2.32 16.11 5.29
CA SER A 73 -1.26 17.13 5.18
C SER A 73 0.14 16.53 5.30
N SER A 74 0.30 15.42 6.05
CA SER A 74 1.60 14.80 6.34
C SER A 74 1.93 13.64 5.40
N CYS A 75 1.12 12.57 5.42
CA CYS A 75 1.42 11.31 4.74
C CYS A 75 0.62 11.11 3.44
N GLY A 76 -0.55 11.75 3.33
CA GLY A 76 -1.46 11.57 2.20
C GLY A 76 -2.11 10.19 2.08
N VAL A 77 -1.86 9.29 3.05
CA VAL A 77 -2.39 7.91 3.09
C VAL A 77 -2.85 7.59 4.51
N PHE A 78 -3.99 6.93 4.63
CA PHE A 78 -4.57 6.46 5.89
C PHE A 78 -5.31 5.12 5.68
N GLN A 79 -5.57 4.43 6.78
CA GLN A 79 -6.46 3.27 6.87
C GLN A 79 -7.81 3.69 7.46
N VAL A 80 -8.86 2.90 7.27
CA VAL A 80 -10.23 3.17 7.76
C VAL A 80 -10.81 1.99 8.51
#